data_AF-A0A956RDK7-F1
#
_entry.id   AF-A0A956RDK7-F1
#
_cell.length_a   1.000
_cell.length_b   1.000
_cell.length_c   1.000
_cell.angle_alpha   90.00
_cell.angle_beta   90.00
_cell.angle_gamma   90.00
#
_symmetry.space_group_name_H-M   'P 1'
#
loop_
_entity.id
_entity.type
_entity.pdbx_description
1 polymer ?
#
loop_
_entity_poly.entity_id
_entity_poly.type
_entity_poly.pdbx_seq_one_letter_code
_entity_poly.pdbx_strand_id
1 'polypeptide(L)'
;VHYERECAGPQEFPDADLIVAADGINSVTRTQLADVFQPSVEVNKAKFIWLGTTRTFEAFTFIIRENEHGLFQVHAYPFDGSTSTFIVETDERSWRRAGLDTMSVSDGVAYLERLFEPELQGHQLLTNNSTWINFRTITCERWWTDNIVLIGDAVHTAHFSIGSGTKLAMEDAIALADAVCELPGELPRALQTYYDRRWLDVAKIQRAAQVSRRWFEEIARYKGFHPQQLVLSMMTRSKRVTHENLRVRDEGYIARFDRWFADGHGAADVEPAPPPMFTPFKLRGVELHNRVVVSPMCQYSADDGTIDDWHLVHLGSRAIGGAALVIAEMTDVSRDGRISPGCAGLYKPEHQAAWRRVVEFVHEHSAAKIGIQLGHAGRKGSTKLLWEGYNAPLEDGGWALLGPSPIPWTARHQTPRPMTRADMDHVKADYVRAAEMAREAG
;
A
#
# COMPACT_ATOMS: atom_id res chain seq x y z
N VAL A 1 24.64 -0.59 -34.86
CA VAL A 1 23.20 -0.29 -34.64
C VAL A 1 22.53 -0.27 -36.00
N HIS A 2 21.50 -1.09 -36.20
CA HIS A 2 20.69 -1.09 -37.43
C HIS A 2 19.38 -0.37 -37.12
N TYR A 3 19.21 0.85 -37.64
CA TYR A 3 17.97 1.62 -37.47
C TYR A 3 16.85 1.05 -38.35
N GLU A 4 15.59 1.37 -38.01
CA GLU A 4 14.39 0.98 -38.77
C GLU A 4 14.22 -0.55 -38.95
N ARG A 5 14.88 -1.34 -38.10
CA ARG A 5 14.76 -2.79 -38.06
C ARG A 5 14.14 -3.21 -36.73
N GLU A 6 12.88 -3.68 -36.78
CA GLU A 6 12.26 -4.36 -35.65
C GLU A 6 12.76 -5.81 -35.57
N CYS A 7 13.01 -6.29 -34.35
CA CYS A 7 13.40 -7.66 -34.08
C CYS A 7 12.16 -8.49 -33.73
N ALA A 8 11.95 -9.60 -34.43
CA ALA A 8 10.86 -10.53 -34.19
C ALA A 8 11.11 -11.49 -33.02
N GLY A 9 12.29 -11.47 -32.40
CA GLY A 9 12.62 -12.26 -31.21
C GLY A 9 14.02 -12.88 -31.25
N PRO A 10 14.42 -13.60 -30.17
CA PRO A 10 15.76 -14.15 -30.03
C PRO A 10 16.14 -15.18 -31.11
N GLN A 11 15.16 -15.84 -31.73
CA GLN A 11 15.34 -16.82 -32.81
C GLN A 11 16.01 -16.25 -34.08
N GLU A 12 16.04 -14.92 -34.25
CA GLU A 12 16.77 -14.29 -35.36
C GLU A 12 18.29 -14.33 -35.18
N PHE A 13 18.77 -14.64 -33.97
CA PHE A 13 20.19 -14.61 -33.63
C PHE A 13 20.66 -15.94 -33.04
N PRO A 14 20.51 -17.06 -33.77
CA PRO A 14 20.86 -18.39 -33.25
C PRO A 14 22.35 -18.55 -32.93
N ASP A 15 23.20 -17.77 -33.59
CA ASP A 15 24.66 -17.82 -33.44
C ASP A 15 25.20 -16.81 -32.40
N ALA A 16 24.32 -16.06 -31.72
CA ALA A 16 24.76 -15.07 -30.73
C ALA A 16 25.16 -15.74 -29.41
N ASP A 17 26.32 -15.36 -28.86
CA ASP A 17 26.78 -15.84 -27.55
C ASP A 17 25.90 -15.32 -26.40
N LEU A 18 25.31 -14.13 -26.55
CA LEU A 18 24.42 -13.49 -25.59
C LEU A 18 23.41 -12.60 -26.32
N ILE A 19 22.14 -12.72 -25.96
CA ILE A 19 21.04 -11.91 -26.45
C ILE A 19 20.49 -11.07 -25.29
N VAL A 20 20.60 -9.74 -25.42
CA VAL A 20 20.07 -8.79 -24.44
C VAL A 20 18.78 -8.17 -24.96
N ALA A 21 17.65 -8.55 -24.38
CA ALA A 21 16.34 -7.98 -24.69
C ALA A 21 16.11 -6.72 -23.84
N ALA A 22 16.32 -5.56 -24.48
CA ALA A 22 16.09 -4.23 -23.92
C ALA A 22 14.99 -3.46 -24.68
N ASP A 23 14.01 -4.19 -25.21
CA ASP A 23 12.91 -3.72 -26.08
C ASP A 23 11.71 -3.14 -25.29
N GLY A 24 11.92 -2.85 -24.00
CA GLY A 24 11.03 -2.06 -23.17
C GLY A 24 9.68 -2.71 -22.87
N ILE A 25 8.68 -1.88 -22.56
CA ILE A 25 7.38 -2.33 -22.03
C ILE A 25 6.62 -3.26 -22.99
N ASN A 26 6.88 -3.17 -24.30
CA ASN A 26 6.27 -4.02 -25.33
C ASN A 26 7.17 -5.20 -25.73
N SER A 27 8.07 -5.63 -24.85
CA SER A 27 9.05 -6.67 -25.16
C SER A 27 8.47 -7.89 -25.87
N VAL A 28 8.96 -8.15 -27.08
CA VAL A 28 8.60 -9.29 -27.92
C VAL A 28 9.18 -10.56 -27.29
N THR A 29 10.42 -10.48 -26.82
CA THR A 29 11.14 -11.60 -26.19
C THR A 29 10.42 -12.09 -24.93
N ARG A 30 10.04 -11.17 -24.03
CA ARG A 30 9.26 -11.51 -22.82
C ARG A 30 7.93 -12.18 -23.18
N THR A 31 7.28 -11.71 -24.24
CA THR A 31 5.97 -12.21 -24.66
C THR A 31 6.06 -13.62 -25.26
N GLN A 32 7.05 -13.87 -26.12
CA GLN A 32 7.25 -15.18 -26.76
C GLN A 32 7.70 -16.26 -25.77
N LEU A 33 8.49 -15.87 -24.78
CA LEU A 33 9.02 -16.78 -23.75
C LEU A 33 8.31 -16.60 -22.39
N ALA A 34 7.02 -16.26 -22.43
CA ALA A 34 6.23 -15.98 -21.22
C ALA A 34 6.16 -17.18 -20.25
N ASP A 35 6.16 -18.41 -20.75
CA ASP A 35 6.17 -19.62 -19.91
C ASP A 35 7.47 -19.75 -19.09
N VAL A 36 8.56 -19.13 -19.56
CA VAL A 36 9.87 -19.14 -18.90
C VAL A 36 10.03 -17.94 -17.98
N PHE A 37 9.76 -16.73 -18.49
CA PHE A 37 9.95 -15.50 -17.71
C PHE A 37 8.84 -15.26 -16.68
N GLN A 38 7.67 -15.87 -16.89
CA GLN A 38 6.49 -15.77 -16.03
C GLN A 38 6.15 -14.31 -15.69
N PRO A 39 5.85 -13.49 -16.71
CA PRO A 39 5.56 -12.08 -16.50
C PRO A 39 4.20 -11.88 -15.81
N SER A 40 4.18 -11.04 -14.79
CA SER A 40 2.96 -10.47 -14.22
C SER A 40 2.79 -9.04 -14.72
N VAL A 41 1.61 -8.74 -15.26
CA VAL A 41 1.26 -7.41 -15.77
C VAL A 41 0.03 -6.90 -15.02
N GLU A 42 0.24 -5.90 -14.16
CA GLU A 42 -0.83 -5.18 -13.48
C GLU A 42 -1.14 -3.89 -14.27
N VAL A 43 -2.38 -3.77 -14.77
CA VAL A 43 -2.86 -2.53 -15.38
C VAL A 43 -3.36 -1.59 -14.27
N ASN A 44 -2.75 -0.42 -14.18
CA ASN A 44 -3.08 0.58 -13.16
C ASN A 44 -4.41 1.29 -13.45
N LYS A 45 -5.01 1.88 -12.42
CA LYS A 45 -6.40 2.39 -12.49
C LYS A 45 -6.48 3.78 -13.12
N ALA A 46 -5.51 4.64 -12.83
CA ALA A 46 -5.52 6.00 -13.37
C ALA A 46 -5.21 6.02 -14.86
N LYS A 47 -5.83 6.97 -15.54
CA LYS A 47 -5.55 7.35 -16.93
C LYS A 47 -4.50 8.45 -16.91
N PHE A 48 -3.51 8.36 -17.80
CA PHE A 48 -2.56 9.44 -18.00
C PHE A 48 -2.28 9.69 -19.47
N ILE A 49 -1.84 10.91 -19.77
CA ILE A 49 -1.35 11.33 -21.09
C ILE A 49 -0.04 12.11 -20.90
N TRP A 50 0.96 11.79 -21.71
CA TRP A 50 2.25 12.49 -21.70
C TRP A 50 2.23 13.62 -22.72
N LEU A 51 2.38 14.85 -22.24
CA LEU A 51 2.47 16.05 -23.06
C LEU A 51 3.75 16.81 -22.75
N GLY A 52 4.14 17.72 -23.64
CA GLY A 52 5.10 18.78 -23.37
C GLY A 52 4.41 20.13 -23.23
N THR A 53 5.16 21.17 -22.88
CA THR A 53 4.71 22.55 -22.96
C THR A 53 5.89 23.50 -23.15
N THR A 54 5.67 24.65 -23.77
CA THR A 54 6.65 25.74 -23.82
C THR A 54 6.71 26.53 -22.52
N ARG A 55 5.83 26.25 -21.55
CA ARG A 55 5.96 26.78 -20.19
C ARG A 55 7.17 26.14 -19.53
N THR A 56 8.16 26.93 -19.15
CA THR A 56 9.29 26.45 -18.36
C THR A 56 8.95 26.47 -16.87
N PHE A 57 9.03 25.31 -16.22
CA PHE A 57 8.92 25.19 -14.77
C PHE A 57 10.33 25.21 -14.17
N GLU A 58 10.53 25.93 -13.06
CA GLU A 58 11.86 26.02 -12.41
C GLU A 58 12.25 24.75 -11.66
N ALA A 59 11.26 23.98 -11.23
CA ALA A 59 11.44 22.76 -10.46
C ALA A 59 10.36 21.74 -10.81
N PHE A 60 10.55 20.51 -10.33
CA PHE A 60 9.51 19.50 -10.40
C PHE A 60 8.27 19.99 -9.64
N THR A 61 7.17 20.17 -10.38
CA THR A 61 5.95 20.80 -9.91
C THR A 61 4.80 19.80 -10.00
N PHE A 62 4.06 19.67 -8.91
CA PHE A 62 2.79 18.94 -8.89
C PHE A 62 1.65 19.94 -8.88
N ILE A 63 0.72 19.79 -9.81
CA ILE A 63 -0.49 20.63 -9.89
C ILE A 63 -1.67 19.71 -9.62
N ILE A 64 -2.62 20.15 -8.78
CA ILE A 64 -3.85 19.42 -8.51
C ILE A 64 -5.00 20.40 -8.74
N ARG A 65 -5.88 20.09 -9.69
CA ARG A 65 -7.05 20.90 -10.04
C ARG A 65 -8.30 20.06 -9.94
N GLU A 66 -9.33 20.65 -9.35
CA GLU A 66 -10.68 20.11 -9.34
C GLU A 66 -11.56 20.95 -10.25
N ASN A 67 -12.42 20.28 -11.01
CA ASN A 67 -13.53 20.90 -11.74
C ASN A 67 -14.79 20.04 -11.62
N GLU A 68 -15.82 20.38 -12.38
CA GLU A 68 -17.10 19.66 -12.42
C GLU A 68 -16.97 18.18 -12.83
N HIS A 69 -15.90 17.81 -13.54
CA HIS A 69 -15.65 16.43 -13.98
C HIS A 69 -14.86 15.62 -12.95
N GLY A 70 -14.15 16.26 -12.02
CA GLY A 70 -13.41 15.62 -10.93
C GLY A 70 -12.01 16.18 -10.73
N LEU A 71 -11.10 15.35 -10.23
CA LEU A 71 -9.72 15.74 -9.92
C LEU A 71 -8.77 15.36 -11.05
N PHE A 72 -7.97 16.34 -11.49
CA PHE A 72 -6.87 16.17 -12.43
C PHE A 72 -5.58 16.61 -11.77
N GLN A 73 -4.51 15.85 -12.01
CA GLN A 73 -3.20 16.16 -11.48
C GLN A 73 -2.15 16.20 -12.59
N VAL A 74 -1.11 16.99 -12.38
CA VAL A 74 -0.01 17.16 -13.33
C VAL A 74 1.32 16.90 -12.66
N HIS A 75 2.19 16.21 -13.39
CA HIS A 75 3.62 16.13 -13.12
C HIS A 75 4.35 16.99 -14.16
N ALA A 76 4.87 18.13 -13.74
CA ALA A 76 5.56 19.07 -14.62
C ALA A 76 7.02 19.25 -14.22
N TYR A 77 7.94 19.21 -15.19
CA TYR A 77 9.36 19.44 -14.94
C TYR A 77 10.09 19.84 -16.23
N PRO A 78 11.10 20.73 -16.16
CA PRO A 78 11.86 21.14 -17.33
C PRO A 78 12.68 19.95 -17.86
N PHE A 79 12.76 19.80 -19.18
CA PHE A 79 13.68 18.82 -19.80
C PHE A 79 14.65 19.45 -20.79
N ASP A 80 14.40 20.68 -21.22
CA ASP A 80 15.38 21.54 -21.87
C ASP A 80 15.22 23.00 -21.38
N GLY A 81 16.04 23.92 -21.89
CA GLY A 81 16.02 25.32 -21.46
C GLY A 81 14.79 26.13 -21.91
N SER A 82 13.88 25.53 -22.68
CA SER A 82 12.75 26.18 -23.33
C SER A 82 11.41 25.43 -23.20
N THR A 83 11.44 24.18 -22.73
CA THR A 83 10.26 23.33 -22.64
C THR A 83 10.25 22.46 -21.38
N SER A 84 9.04 22.05 -20.98
CA SER A 84 8.81 21.18 -19.84
C SER A 84 7.93 20.00 -20.22
N THR A 85 8.11 18.88 -19.52
CA THR A 85 7.17 17.78 -19.50
C THR A 85 5.91 18.22 -18.76
N PHE A 86 4.74 17.78 -19.21
CA PHE A 86 3.44 18.07 -18.61
C PHE A 86 2.58 16.79 -18.67
N ILE A 87 2.82 15.86 -17.74
CA ILE A 87 2.04 14.60 -17.69
C ILE A 87 0.77 14.86 -16.91
N VAL A 88 -0.39 14.66 -17.54
CA VAL A 88 -1.68 14.76 -16.86
C VAL A 88 -2.18 13.37 -16.48
N GLU A 89 -2.67 13.23 -15.25
CA GLU A 89 -3.25 12.00 -14.72
C GLU A 89 -4.61 12.29 -14.06
N THR A 90 -5.55 11.36 -14.17
CA THR A 90 -6.86 11.42 -13.51
C THR A 90 -7.46 10.02 -13.35
N ASP A 91 -8.47 9.87 -12.47
CA ASP A 91 -9.21 8.62 -12.34
C ASP A 91 -10.12 8.38 -13.56
N GLU A 92 -10.40 7.11 -13.85
CA GLU A 92 -11.19 6.74 -15.03
C GLU A 92 -12.60 7.37 -15.05
N ARG A 93 -13.22 7.61 -13.89
CA ARG A 93 -14.56 8.21 -13.84
C ARG A 93 -14.48 9.68 -14.24
N SER A 94 -13.49 10.41 -13.76
CA SER A 94 -13.25 11.81 -14.12
C SER A 94 -12.87 11.96 -15.60
N TRP A 95 -12.03 11.07 -16.11
CA TRP A 95 -11.67 10.99 -17.54
C TRP A 95 -12.90 10.83 -18.44
N ARG A 96 -13.78 9.85 -18.14
CA ARG A 96 -15.02 9.63 -18.90
C ARG A 96 -16.03 10.78 -18.75
N ARG A 97 -16.18 11.34 -17.54
CA ARG A 97 -17.09 12.48 -17.31
C ARG A 97 -16.68 13.72 -18.12
N ALA A 98 -15.38 13.93 -18.30
CA ALA A 98 -14.86 15.00 -19.15
C ALA A 98 -14.99 14.70 -20.66
N GLY A 99 -15.42 13.50 -21.06
CA GLY A 99 -15.52 13.07 -22.46
C GLY A 99 -14.16 12.76 -23.12
N LEU A 100 -13.07 12.72 -22.35
CA LEU A 100 -11.71 12.52 -22.86
C LEU A 100 -11.46 11.12 -23.45
N ASP A 101 -12.41 10.20 -23.25
CA ASP A 101 -12.42 8.86 -23.84
C ASP A 101 -12.95 8.82 -25.27
N THR A 102 -13.69 9.85 -25.67
CA THR A 102 -14.32 9.95 -27.00
C THR A 102 -13.80 11.14 -27.82
N MET A 103 -13.20 12.13 -27.17
CA MET A 103 -12.58 13.28 -27.83
C MET A 103 -11.40 12.89 -28.72
N SER A 104 -11.19 13.68 -29.77
CA SER A 104 -9.92 13.66 -30.50
C SER A 104 -8.78 14.10 -29.57
N VAL A 105 -7.53 13.71 -29.89
CA VAL A 105 -6.36 14.14 -29.11
C VAL A 105 -6.28 15.67 -29.05
N SER A 106 -6.55 16.37 -30.16
CA SER A 106 -6.55 17.85 -30.20
C SER A 106 -7.62 18.47 -29.32
N ASP A 107 -8.85 17.93 -29.32
CA ASP A 107 -9.93 18.45 -28.47
C ASP A 107 -9.63 18.20 -26.99
N GLY A 108 -9.07 17.02 -26.68
CA GLY A 108 -8.61 16.68 -25.34
C GLY A 108 -7.48 17.59 -24.86
N VAL A 109 -6.51 17.91 -25.71
CA VAL A 109 -5.46 18.90 -25.41
C VAL A 109 -6.06 20.28 -25.15
N ALA A 110 -6.97 20.75 -26.00
CA ALA A 110 -7.62 22.04 -25.79
C ALA A 110 -8.45 22.08 -24.50
N TYR A 111 -9.07 20.96 -24.10
CA TYR A 111 -9.72 20.82 -22.80
C TYR A 111 -8.72 20.98 -21.65
N LEU A 112 -7.56 20.31 -21.73
CA LEU A 112 -6.51 20.38 -20.71
C LEU A 112 -5.88 21.78 -20.63
N GLU A 113 -5.67 22.46 -21.75
CA GLU A 113 -5.18 23.84 -21.79
C GLU A 113 -6.14 24.81 -21.08
N ARG A 114 -7.45 24.64 -21.24
CA ARG A 114 -8.45 25.42 -20.49
C ARG A 114 -8.44 25.09 -19.00
N LEU A 115 -8.33 23.80 -18.65
CA LEU A 115 -8.32 23.36 -17.25
C LEU A 115 -7.10 23.88 -16.47
N PHE A 116 -5.94 23.95 -17.13
CA PHE A 116 -4.66 24.36 -16.55
C PHE A 116 -4.18 25.73 -17.05
N GLU A 117 -5.10 26.57 -17.55
CA GLU A 117 -4.79 27.94 -18.01
C GLU A 117 -3.96 28.73 -16.96
N PRO A 118 -4.29 28.70 -15.65
CA PRO A 118 -3.54 29.47 -14.66
C PRO A 118 -2.06 29.06 -14.56
N GLU A 119 -1.76 27.77 -14.73
CA GLU A 119 -0.40 27.25 -14.67
C GLU A 119 0.36 27.36 -16.00
N LEU A 120 -0.36 27.22 -17.11
CA LEU A 120 0.20 27.33 -18.46
C LEU A 120 0.45 28.77 -18.87
N GLN A 121 -0.28 29.75 -18.34
CA GLN A 121 -0.07 31.19 -18.61
C GLN A 121 -0.03 31.53 -20.11
N GLY A 122 -0.91 30.90 -20.89
CA GLY A 122 -1.00 31.09 -22.35
C GLY A 122 -0.03 30.25 -23.17
N HIS A 123 0.84 29.45 -22.56
CA HIS A 123 1.67 28.48 -23.26
C HIS A 123 0.87 27.26 -23.71
N GLN A 124 1.26 26.69 -24.86
CA GLN A 124 0.58 25.55 -25.46
C GLN A 124 1.08 24.21 -24.89
N LEU A 125 0.21 23.21 -24.95
CA LEU A 125 0.56 21.81 -24.74
C LEU A 125 1.01 21.17 -26.06
N LEU A 126 2.11 20.43 -26.00
CA LEU A 126 2.76 19.77 -27.14
C LEU A 126 2.47 18.27 -27.11
N THR A 127 2.17 17.68 -28.26
CA THR A 127 1.92 16.25 -28.41
C THR A 127 3.06 15.56 -29.16
N ASN A 128 3.34 14.30 -28.81
CA ASN A 128 4.27 13.44 -29.56
C ASN A 128 3.76 12.00 -29.49
N ASN A 129 2.90 11.62 -30.43
CA ASN A 129 2.13 10.37 -30.41
C ASN A 129 1.40 10.14 -29.05
N SER A 130 0.93 11.25 -28.47
CA SER A 130 0.35 11.28 -27.13
C SER A 130 -1.06 10.68 -27.13
N THR A 131 -1.28 9.69 -26.27
CA THR A 131 -2.59 9.04 -26.09
C THR A 131 -2.86 8.80 -24.61
N TRP A 132 -4.14 8.77 -24.25
CA TRP A 132 -4.56 8.37 -22.91
C TRP A 132 -4.38 6.87 -22.72
N ILE A 133 -3.54 6.49 -21.77
CA ILE A 133 -3.25 5.09 -21.46
C ILE A 133 -3.29 4.85 -19.94
N ASN A 134 -3.31 3.57 -19.57
CA ASN A 134 -3.07 3.12 -18.20
C ASN A 134 -1.62 2.66 -18.09
N PHE A 135 -0.96 2.99 -16.99
CA PHE A 135 0.39 2.49 -16.76
C PHE A 135 0.35 0.98 -16.49
N ARG A 136 1.29 0.22 -17.06
CA ARG A 136 1.42 -1.22 -16.82
C ARG A 136 2.62 -1.49 -15.93
N THR A 137 2.36 -2.04 -14.75
CA THR A 137 3.42 -2.51 -13.85
C THR A 137 3.79 -3.93 -14.28
N ILE A 138 5.05 -4.13 -14.69
CA ILE A 138 5.57 -5.42 -15.14
C ILE A 138 6.55 -5.94 -14.09
N THR A 139 6.45 -7.23 -13.78
CA THR A 139 7.46 -8.01 -13.04
C THR A 139 7.64 -9.36 -13.72
N CYS A 140 8.83 -9.93 -13.69
CA CYS A 140 9.07 -11.30 -14.14
C CYS A 140 9.69 -12.12 -12.99
N GLU A 141 9.22 -13.35 -12.77
CA GLU A 141 9.80 -14.27 -11.78
C GLU A 141 11.21 -14.71 -12.18
N ARG A 142 11.47 -14.79 -13.50
CA ARG A 142 12.78 -15.10 -14.05
C ARG A 142 13.21 -14.02 -15.04
N TRP A 143 14.50 -13.67 -15.03
CA TRP A 143 15.05 -12.55 -15.82
C TRP A 143 15.91 -13.00 -17.00
N TRP A 144 16.31 -14.27 -17.03
CA TRP A 144 17.17 -14.84 -18.07
C TRP A 144 16.88 -16.32 -18.28
N THR A 145 17.22 -16.84 -19.45
CA THR A 145 17.22 -18.28 -19.79
C THR A 145 18.28 -18.53 -20.85
N ASP A 146 19.03 -19.63 -20.73
CA ASP A 146 20.12 -19.97 -21.66
C ASP A 146 21.09 -18.81 -21.87
N ASN A 147 21.14 -18.25 -23.08
CA ASN A 147 21.92 -17.07 -23.45
C ASN A 147 21.08 -15.79 -23.62
N ILE A 148 19.82 -15.78 -23.16
CA ILE A 148 18.88 -14.65 -23.31
C ILE A 148 18.64 -14.00 -21.95
N VAL A 149 18.74 -12.68 -21.88
CA VAL A 149 18.47 -11.89 -20.66
C VAL A 149 17.60 -10.67 -20.97
N LEU A 150 16.64 -10.39 -20.08
CA LEU A 150 15.81 -9.19 -20.13
C LEU A 150 16.41 -8.09 -19.23
N ILE A 151 16.42 -6.83 -19.68
CA ILE A 151 16.85 -5.68 -18.86
C ILE A 151 15.88 -4.48 -18.96
N GLY A 152 15.89 -3.59 -17.96
CA GLY A 152 15.05 -2.39 -17.94
C GLY A 152 13.56 -2.70 -18.01
N ASP A 153 12.81 -1.86 -18.73
CA ASP A 153 11.35 -1.99 -18.85
C ASP A 153 10.89 -3.30 -19.55
N ALA A 154 11.82 -4.06 -20.16
CA ALA A 154 11.53 -5.38 -20.70
C ALA A 154 11.26 -6.40 -19.59
N VAL A 155 11.92 -6.29 -18.43
CA VAL A 155 11.77 -7.22 -17.30
C VAL A 155 10.94 -6.64 -16.15
N HIS A 156 11.08 -5.34 -15.91
CA HIS A 156 10.41 -4.69 -14.80
C HIS A 156 10.19 -3.19 -15.05
N THR A 157 8.98 -2.71 -14.76
CA THR A 157 8.67 -1.28 -14.88
C THR A 157 8.47 -0.65 -13.50
N ALA A 158 8.69 0.66 -13.40
CA ALA A 158 8.38 1.46 -12.21
C ALA A 158 7.58 2.71 -12.60
N HIS A 159 6.50 2.99 -11.85
CA HIS A 159 5.63 4.13 -12.12
C HIS A 159 6.42 5.46 -12.16
N PHE A 160 6.14 6.30 -13.17
CA PHE A 160 6.85 7.57 -13.41
C PHE A 160 6.79 8.54 -12.22
N SER A 161 5.82 8.38 -11.30
CA SER A 161 5.70 9.18 -10.08
C SER A 161 6.93 9.20 -9.14
N ILE A 162 7.92 8.32 -9.38
CA ILE A 162 9.21 8.32 -8.67
C ILE A 162 10.43 8.52 -9.60
N GLY A 163 10.22 8.75 -10.90
CA GLY A 163 11.27 9.11 -11.86
C GLY A 163 12.46 8.13 -11.96
N SER A 164 12.22 6.82 -11.85
CA SER A 164 13.31 5.82 -11.69
C SER A 164 13.51 4.87 -12.89
N GLY A 165 12.71 4.95 -13.95
CA GLY A 165 12.76 3.99 -15.07
C GLY A 165 14.12 3.94 -15.78
N THR A 166 14.62 5.07 -16.26
CA THR A 166 15.94 5.15 -16.92
C THR A 166 17.07 4.71 -15.99
N LYS A 167 17.02 5.14 -14.73
CA LYS A 167 18.01 4.74 -13.71
C LYS A 167 18.04 3.22 -13.54
N LEU A 168 16.87 2.58 -13.42
CA LEU A 168 16.76 1.12 -13.31
C LEU A 168 17.40 0.43 -14.51
N ALA A 169 17.03 0.83 -15.73
CA ALA A 169 17.56 0.25 -16.95
C ALA A 169 19.09 0.40 -17.06
N MET A 170 19.64 1.56 -16.67
CA MET A 170 21.09 1.78 -16.66
C MET A 170 21.79 0.93 -15.60
N GLU A 171 21.24 0.83 -14.38
CA GLU A 171 21.79 -0.04 -13.34
C GLU A 171 21.76 -1.52 -13.73
N ASP A 172 20.73 -1.96 -14.46
CA ASP A 172 20.67 -3.33 -14.98
C ASP A 172 21.75 -3.57 -16.02
N ALA A 173 21.91 -2.65 -16.97
CA ALA A 173 22.93 -2.74 -18.01
C ALA A 173 24.35 -2.78 -17.41
N ILE A 174 24.63 -1.95 -16.40
CA ILE A 174 25.90 -1.94 -15.66
C ILE A 174 26.11 -3.28 -14.96
N ALA A 175 25.14 -3.74 -14.16
CA ALA A 175 25.28 -4.98 -13.41
C ALA A 175 25.43 -6.21 -14.31
N LEU A 176 24.74 -6.24 -15.45
CA LEU A 176 24.90 -7.29 -16.46
C LEU A 176 26.30 -7.26 -17.08
N ALA A 177 26.76 -6.09 -17.51
CA ALA A 177 28.08 -5.92 -18.11
C ALA A 177 29.21 -6.33 -17.13
N ASP A 178 29.13 -5.89 -15.87
CA ASP A 178 30.08 -6.27 -14.83
C ASP A 178 30.10 -7.79 -14.61
N ALA A 179 28.93 -8.41 -14.47
CA ALA A 179 28.84 -9.85 -14.23
C ALA A 179 29.42 -10.68 -15.39
N VAL A 180 29.19 -10.26 -16.64
CA VAL A 180 29.76 -10.94 -17.83
C VAL A 180 31.28 -10.76 -17.90
N CYS A 181 31.80 -9.58 -17.57
CA CYS A 181 33.25 -9.32 -17.54
C CYS A 181 33.98 -10.08 -16.41
N GLU A 182 33.35 -10.23 -15.25
CA GLU A 182 33.93 -10.93 -14.09
C GLU A 182 33.98 -12.45 -14.26
N LEU A 183 33.10 -13.01 -15.09
CA LEU A 183 32.90 -14.46 -15.25
C LEU A 183 33.06 -14.89 -16.72
N PRO A 184 34.24 -14.69 -17.33
CA PRO A 184 34.47 -15.02 -18.74
C PRO A 184 34.29 -16.53 -18.99
N GLY A 185 33.48 -16.87 -19.98
CA GLY A 185 33.18 -18.27 -20.33
C GLY A 185 32.16 -18.97 -19.43
N GLU A 186 31.65 -18.31 -18.38
CA GLU A 186 30.66 -18.85 -17.45
C GLU A 186 29.31 -18.10 -17.55
N LEU A 187 28.76 -17.95 -18.77
CA LEU A 187 27.58 -17.11 -19.01
C LEU A 187 26.38 -17.39 -18.09
N PRO A 188 25.95 -18.65 -17.85
CA PRO A 188 24.84 -18.91 -16.93
C PRO A 188 25.09 -18.39 -15.50
N ARG A 189 26.34 -18.45 -15.04
CA ARG A 189 26.73 -17.92 -13.72
C ARG A 189 26.78 -16.40 -13.72
N ALA A 190 27.20 -15.78 -14.83
CA ALA A 190 27.15 -14.33 -15.01
C ALA A 190 25.71 -13.81 -14.97
N LEU A 191 24.79 -14.45 -15.68
CA LEU A 191 23.38 -14.06 -15.70
C LEU A 191 22.70 -14.26 -14.34
N GLN A 192 23.04 -15.34 -13.62
CA GLN A 192 22.60 -15.52 -12.24
C GLN A 192 23.15 -14.42 -11.31
N THR A 193 24.43 -14.05 -11.47
CA THR A 193 25.07 -12.99 -10.68
C THR A 193 24.42 -11.63 -10.93
N TYR A 194 24.06 -11.31 -12.18
CA TYR A 194 23.26 -10.15 -12.54
C TYR A 194 21.92 -10.14 -11.78
N TYR A 195 21.18 -11.25 -11.83
CA TYR A 195 19.91 -11.38 -11.11
C TYR A 195 20.11 -11.14 -9.60
N ASP A 196 21.05 -11.84 -8.96
CA ASP A 196 21.30 -11.78 -7.51
C ASP A 196 21.66 -10.37 -7.04
N ARG A 197 22.37 -9.60 -7.87
CA ARG A 197 22.73 -8.19 -7.59
C ARG A 197 21.55 -7.23 -7.70
N ARG A 198 20.54 -7.55 -8.52
CA ARG A 198 19.54 -6.56 -8.97
C ARG A 198 18.16 -6.78 -8.39
N TRP A 199 17.68 -8.02 -8.32
CA TRP A 199 16.26 -8.31 -8.07
C TRP A 199 15.73 -7.62 -6.80
N LEU A 200 16.52 -7.62 -5.72
CA LEU A 200 16.09 -7.06 -4.43
C LEU A 200 15.99 -5.53 -4.48
N ASP A 201 16.93 -4.86 -5.14
CA ASP A 201 16.92 -3.40 -5.23
C ASP A 201 15.84 -2.90 -6.20
N VAL A 202 15.60 -3.63 -7.28
CA VAL A 202 14.45 -3.41 -8.15
C VAL A 202 13.14 -3.62 -7.39
N ALA A 203 13.00 -4.70 -6.63
CA ALA A 203 11.80 -4.96 -5.84
C ALA A 203 11.51 -3.82 -4.82
N LYS A 204 12.54 -3.28 -4.16
CA LYS A 204 12.40 -2.10 -3.28
C LYS A 204 11.90 -0.87 -4.04
N ILE A 205 12.43 -0.61 -5.24
CA ILE A 205 12.04 0.54 -6.07
C ILE A 205 10.61 0.37 -6.59
N GLN A 206 10.24 -0.82 -7.09
CA GLN A 206 8.88 -1.12 -7.52
C GLN A 206 7.90 -0.99 -6.37
N ARG A 207 8.25 -1.44 -5.16
CA ARG A 207 7.42 -1.24 -3.98
C ARG A 207 7.19 0.24 -3.68
N ALA A 208 8.24 1.06 -3.74
CA ALA A 208 8.11 2.50 -3.54
C ALA A 208 7.25 3.16 -4.64
N ALA A 209 7.41 2.73 -5.90
CA ALA A 209 6.60 3.18 -7.02
C ALA A 209 5.12 2.82 -6.86
N GLN A 210 4.81 1.61 -6.37
CA GLN A 210 3.45 1.15 -6.09
C GLN A 210 2.78 1.95 -4.98
N VAL A 211 3.51 2.31 -3.91
CA VAL A 211 2.93 3.14 -2.83
C VAL A 211 2.72 4.57 -3.31
N SER A 212 3.69 5.14 -4.04
CA SER A 212 3.57 6.47 -4.64
C SER A 212 2.40 6.55 -5.64
N ARG A 213 2.28 5.57 -6.53
CA ARG A 213 1.14 5.45 -7.46
C ARG A 213 -0.18 5.42 -6.72
N ARG A 214 -0.34 4.54 -5.73
CA ARG A 214 -1.61 4.43 -4.99
C ARG A 214 -2.02 5.73 -4.32
N TRP A 215 -1.05 6.50 -3.81
CA TRP A 215 -1.32 7.83 -3.25
C TRP A 215 -1.94 8.77 -4.30
N PHE A 216 -1.41 8.76 -5.53
CA PHE A 216 -1.92 9.55 -6.66
C PHE A 216 -3.27 9.04 -7.17
N GLU A 217 -3.45 7.73 -7.32
CA GLU A 217 -4.74 7.14 -7.73
C GLU A 217 -5.85 7.39 -6.70
N GLU A 218 -5.49 7.59 -5.44
CA GLU A 218 -6.42 7.84 -4.34
C GLU A 218 -6.36 9.29 -3.85
N ILE A 219 -5.90 10.23 -4.69
CA ILE A 219 -5.66 11.63 -4.30
C ILE A 219 -6.90 12.32 -3.71
N ALA A 220 -8.10 11.90 -4.15
CA ALA A 220 -9.37 12.36 -3.61
C ALA A 220 -9.49 12.18 -2.08
N ARG A 221 -8.81 11.18 -1.49
CA ARG A 221 -8.78 10.96 -0.03
C ARG A 221 -8.12 12.10 0.72
N TYR A 222 -7.24 12.86 0.06
CA TYR A 222 -6.45 13.93 0.65
C TYR A 222 -7.03 15.32 0.35
N LYS A 223 -8.16 15.42 -0.37
CA LYS A 223 -8.79 16.70 -0.74
C LYS A 223 -9.06 17.61 0.47
N GLY A 224 -9.44 17.02 1.61
CA GLY A 224 -9.73 17.76 2.83
C GLY A 224 -8.50 18.16 3.65
N PHE A 225 -7.29 17.81 3.21
CA PHE A 225 -6.09 18.13 3.96
C PHE A 225 -5.76 19.63 3.86
N HIS A 226 -5.28 20.19 4.96
CA HIS A 226 -4.65 21.50 4.92
C HIS A 226 -3.42 21.47 3.97
N PRO A 227 -3.09 22.54 3.23
CA PRO A 227 -2.00 22.53 2.25
C PRO A 227 -0.66 22.02 2.80
N GLN A 228 -0.30 22.40 4.03
CA GLN A 228 0.93 21.92 4.66
C GLN A 228 0.92 20.40 4.88
N GLN A 229 -0.21 19.84 5.33
CA GLN A 229 -0.38 18.40 5.53
C GLN A 229 -0.37 17.65 4.20
N LEU A 230 -1.00 18.20 3.17
CA LEU A 230 -0.98 17.64 1.81
C LEU A 230 0.45 17.55 1.27
N VAL A 231 1.23 18.63 1.40
CA VAL A 231 2.63 18.68 0.94
C VAL A 231 3.48 17.66 1.68
N LEU A 232 3.39 17.57 3.02
CA LEU A 232 4.15 16.57 3.77
C LEU A 232 3.72 15.14 3.40
N SER A 233 2.42 14.88 3.27
CA SER A 233 1.90 13.58 2.84
C SER A 233 2.42 13.20 1.45
N MET A 234 2.40 14.15 0.51
CA MET A 234 2.93 13.96 -0.83
C MET A 234 4.43 13.66 -0.81
N MET A 235 5.24 14.43 -0.08
CA MET A 235 6.69 14.21 -0.03
C MET A 235 7.07 12.86 0.60
N THR A 236 6.28 12.39 1.57
CA THR A 236 6.54 11.15 2.30
C THR A 236 5.83 9.91 1.72
N ARG A 237 5.01 10.09 0.68
CA ARG A 237 4.15 9.04 0.09
C ARG A 237 4.89 7.76 -0.30
N SER A 238 6.12 7.86 -0.78
CA SER A 238 6.89 6.71 -1.28
C SER A 238 7.44 5.84 -0.15
N LYS A 239 7.35 6.30 1.11
CA LYS A 239 7.97 5.74 2.32
C LYS A 239 9.51 5.68 2.29
N ARG A 240 10.15 6.08 1.19
CA ARG A 240 11.61 6.23 1.09
C ARG A 240 12.09 7.54 1.67
N VAL A 241 11.25 8.56 1.63
CA VAL A 241 11.46 9.85 2.28
C VAL A 241 10.57 9.86 3.51
N THR A 242 11.17 9.73 4.68
CA THR A 242 10.47 9.81 5.97
C THR A 242 10.47 11.25 6.49
N HIS A 243 9.67 11.52 7.53
CA HIS A 243 9.68 12.79 8.26
C HIS A 243 11.10 13.15 8.74
N GLU A 244 11.84 12.19 9.29
CA GLU A 244 13.24 12.40 9.71
C GLU A 244 14.20 12.56 8.52
N ASN A 245 13.99 11.88 7.39
CA ASN A 245 14.81 12.16 6.21
C ASN A 245 14.54 13.56 5.63
N LEU A 246 13.35 14.12 5.82
CA LEU A 246 13.08 15.52 5.49
C LEU A 246 13.76 16.46 6.48
N ARG A 247 13.79 16.13 7.78
CA ARG A 247 14.51 16.92 8.80
C ARG A 247 16.00 17.04 8.48
N VAL A 248 16.63 15.96 8.01
CA VAL A 248 18.03 15.98 7.55
C VAL A 248 18.25 16.93 6.36
N ARG A 249 17.24 17.10 5.50
CA ARG A 249 17.31 17.98 4.31
C ARG A 249 16.96 19.43 4.62
N ASP A 250 15.98 19.65 5.49
CA ASP A 250 15.51 20.97 5.91
C ASP A 250 14.87 20.87 7.31
N GLU A 251 15.70 21.06 8.34
CA GLU A 251 15.28 21.04 9.74
C GLU A 251 14.25 22.14 10.04
N GLY A 252 14.46 23.34 9.46
CA GLY A 252 13.60 24.49 9.68
C GLY A 252 12.19 24.28 9.13
N TYR A 253 12.04 23.65 7.96
CA TYR A 253 10.75 23.27 7.41
C TYR A 253 10.00 22.31 8.34
N ILE A 254 10.67 21.24 8.80
CA ILE A 254 10.04 20.27 9.69
C ILE A 254 9.69 20.88 11.05
N ALA A 255 10.56 21.70 11.64
CA ALA A 255 10.24 22.40 12.89
C ALA A 255 8.99 23.29 12.76
N ARG A 256 8.85 24.04 11.64
CA ARG A 256 7.64 24.84 11.38
C ARG A 256 6.41 23.97 11.17
N PHE A 257 6.55 22.84 10.48
CA PHE A 257 5.44 21.90 10.26
C PHE A 257 4.98 21.26 11.58
N ASP A 258 5.92 20.78 12.40
CA ASP A 258 5.62 20.17 13.70
C ASP A 258 4.93 21.17 14.63
N ARG A 259 5.42 22.42 14.67
CA ARG A 259 4.77 23.53 15.40
C ARG A 259 3.35 23.79 14.91
N TRP A 260 3.16 24.02 13.61
CA TRP A 260 1.84 24.23 13.02
C TRP A 260 0.86 23.10 13.34
N PHE A 261 1.34 21.84 13.27
CA PHE A 261 0.51 20.69 13.56
C PHE A 261 0.19 20.59 15.06
N ALA A 262 1.14 20.86 15.94
CA ALA A 262 0.95 20.87 17.40
C ALA A 262 -0.06 21.93 17.84
N ASP A 263 0.01 23.14 17.27
CA ASP A 263 -0.89 24.26 17.57
C ASP A 263 -2.36 23.91 17.25
N GLY A 264 -2.58 23.18 16.16
CA GLY A 264 -3.92 22.73 15.76
C GLY A 264 -4.45 21.49 16.50
N HIS A 265 -3.64 20.83 17.33
CA HIS A 265 -3.96 19.50 17.87
C HIS A 265 -3.66 19.35 19.38
N GLY A 266 -3.81 20.42 20.15
CA GLY A 266 -3.76 20.35 21.62
C GLY A 266 -2.36 20.18 22.21
N ALA A 267 -1.32 20.58 21.46
CA ALA A 267 0.08 20.54 21.91
C ALA A 267 0.81 21.88 21.71
N ALA A 268 0.07 23.00 21.67
CA ALA A 268 0.62 24.35 21.41
C ALA A 268 1.69 24.75 22.44
N ASP A 269 1.52 24.37 23.72
CA ASP A 269 2.43 24.75 24.81
C ASP A 269 3.62 23.78 24.98
N VAL A 270 3.75 22.77 24.12
CA VAL A 270 4.84 21.78 24.21
C VAL A 270 6.07 22.28 23.46
N GLU A 271 7.23 22.28 24.13
CA GLU A 271 8.53 22.67 23.56
C GLU A 271 9.61 21.58 23.77
N PRO A 272 10.29 21.13 22.70
CA PRO A 272 10.03 21.44 21.30
C PRO A 272 8.69 20.88 20.82
N ALA A 273 8.13 21.46 19.74
CA ALA A 273 6.89 20.94 19.13
C ALA A 273 7.01 19.43 18.85
N PRO A 274 6.09 18.60 19.34
CA PRO A 274 6.15 17.18 19.07
C PRO A 274 5.81 16.91 17.60
N PRO A 275 6.41 15.89 16.96
CA PRO A 275 5.98 15.49 15.63
C PRO A 275 4.52 15.01 15.67
N PRO A 276 3.79 15.02 14.55
CA PRO A 276 2.35 14.71 14.49
C PRO A 276 1.91 13.42 15.19
N MET A 277 2.79 12.40 15.21
CA MET A 277 2.53 11.12 15.87
C MET A 277 2.33 11.25 17.39
N PHE A 278 2.93 12.27 18.02
CA PHE A 278 2.90 12.50 19.46
C PHE A 278 1.98 13.66 19.88
N THR A 279 1.20 14.25 18.97
CA THR A 279 0.13 15.17 19.38
C THR A 279 -1.10 14.41 19.87
N PRO A 280 -1.89 14.97 20.79
CA PRO A 280 -3.19 14.41 21.16
C PRO A 280 -4.15 14.16 19.98
N PHE A 281 -5.12 13.29 20.21
CA PHE A 281 -6.22 13.04 19.28
C PHE A 281 -7.54 12.85 20.03
N LYS A 282 -8.60 13.51 19.56
CA LYS A 282 -9.93 13.42 20.15
C LYS A 282 -10.93 12.86 19.15
N LEU A 283 -11.66 11.83 19.58
CA LEU A 283 -12.78 11.26 18.82
C LEU A 283 -13.98 11.10 19.75
N ARG A 284 -15.05 11.85 19.47
CA ARG A 284 -16.23 11.94 20.35
C ARG A 284 -15.79 12.35 21.77
N GLY A 285 -16.14 11.56 22.78
CA GLY A 285 -15.77 11.79 24.18
C GLY A 285 -14.42 11.20 24.59
N VAL A 286 -13.70 10.50 23.69
CA VAL A 286 -12.42 9.87 24.00
C VAL A 286 -11.29 10.78 23.56
N GLU A 287 -10.37 11.05 24.48
CA GLU A 287 -9.14 11.79 24.25
C GLU A 287 -7.93 10.87 24.45
N LEU A 288 -7.05 10.87 23.46
CA LEU A 288 -5.82 10.09 23.40
C LEU A 288 -4.64 11.08 23.53
N HIS A 289 -3.68 10.80 24.40
CA HIS A 289 -2.53 11.70 24.63
C HIS A 289 -1.50 11.69 23.50
N ASN A 290 -1.60 10.74 22.57
CA ASN A 290 -0.85 10.70 21.31
C ASN A 290 -1.62 9.89 20.25
N ARG A 291 -1.02 9.64 19.09
CA ARG A 291 -1.63 8.90 17.97
C ARG A 291 -1.12 7.47 17.82
N VAL A 292 -0.44 6.93 18.83
CA VAL A 292 0.10 5.58 18.81
C VAL A 292 -0.97 4.61 19.31
N VAL A 293 -1.38 3.70 18.42
CA VAL A 293 -2.42 2.69 18.70
C VAL A 293 -1.83 1.29 18.55
N VAL A 294 -2.00 0.46 19.56
CA VAL A 294 -1.65 -0.97 19.50
C VAL A 294 -2.81 -1.71 18.85
N SER A 295 -2.53 -2.42 17.76
CA SER A 295 -3.52 -3.20 17.01
C SER A 295 -4.01 -4.43 17.79
N PRO A 296 -5.25 -4.90 17.56
CA PRO A 296 -5.74 -6.16 18.11
C PRO A 296 -4.92 -7.33 17.56
N MET A 297 -4.25 -8.08 18.44
CA MET A 297 -3.41 -9.22 18.08
C MET A 297 -3.79 -10.42 18.95
N CYS A 298 -4.37 -11.46 18.33
CA CYS A 298 -4.76 -12.67 19.04
C CYS A 298 -3.57 -13.28 19.79
N GLN A 299 -3.75 -13.52 21.09
CA GLN A 299 -2.74 -14.15 21.93
C GLN A 299 -2.90 -15.68 21.94
N TYR A 300 -4.13 -16.16 21.71
CA TYR A 300 -4.46 -17.58 21.74
C TYR A 300 -4.17 -18.25 23.10
N SER A 301 -4.30 -17.48 24.20
CA SER A 301 -3.92 -17.88 25.57
C SER A 301 -5.10 -17.92 26.54
N ALA A 302 -6.34 -17.78 26.09
CA ALA A 302 -7.51 -17.82 26.96
C ALA A 302 -7.98 -19.25 27.21
N ASP A 303 -8.59 -19.51 28.38
CA ASP A 303 -9.23 -20.79 28.68
C ASP A 303 -10.75 -20.68 28.56
N ASP A 304 -11.30 -21.38 27.57
CA ASP A 304 -12.69 -21.29 27.14
C ASP A 304 -13.24 -19.85 26.99
N GLY A 305 -12.38 -18.92 26.55
CA GLY A 305 -12.67 -17.51 26.40
C GLY A 305 -12.34 -16.63 27.62
N THR A 306 -12.01 -17.23 28.77
CA THR A 306 -11.61 -16.50 29.97
C THR A 306 -10.14 -16.11 29.86
N ILE A 307 -9.87 -14.81 29.88
CA ILE A 307 -8.51 -14.27 29.92
C ILE A 307 -7.90 -14.37 31.32
N ASP A 308 -6.59 -14.30 31.40
CA ASP A 308 -5.80 -14.53 32.62
C ASP A 308 -4.61 -13.55 32.73
N ASP A 309 -3.63 -13.91 33.56
CA ASP A 309 -2.42 -13.12 33.80
C ASP A 309 -1.58 -12.89 32.54
N TRP A 310 -1.64 -13.78 31.54
CA TRP A 310 -0.97 -13.53 30.26
C TRP A 310 -1.46 -12.23 29.63
N HIS A 311 -2.78 -12.04 29.61
CA HIS A 311 -3.42 -10.88 28.97
C HIS A 311 -3.19 -9.61 29.79
N LEU A 312 -3.23 -9.72 31.12
CA LEU A 312 -2.88 -8.61 32.01
C LEU A 312 -1.46 -8.11 31.75
N VAL A 313 -0.46 -9.01 31.75
CA VAL A 313 0.94 -8.65 31.49
C VAL A 313 1.09 -8.12 30.07
N HIS A 314 0.48 -8.77 29.08
CA HIS A 314 0.59 -8.39 27.68
C HIS A 314 0.03 -6.98 27.42
N LEU A 315 -1.23 -6.74 27.74
CA LEU A 315 -1.93 -5.48 27.46
C LEU A 315 -1.44 -4.37 28.38
N GLY A 316 -1.22 -4.68 29.67
CA GLY A 316 -0.68 -3.74 30.65
C GLY A 316 0.70 -3.20 30.25
N SER A 317 1.62 -4.06 29.78
CA SER A 317 2.94 -3.60 29.32
C SER A 317 2.86 -2.65 28.12
N ARG A 318 1.86 -2.82 27.24
CA ARG A 318 1.67 -2.01 26.03
C ARG A 318 1.09 -0.65 26.37
N ALA A 319 0.19 -0.62 27.35
CA ALA A 319 -0.36 0.61 27.91
C ALA A 319 0.73 1.43 28.64
N ILE A 320 1.51 0.80 29.52
CA ILE A 320 2.61 1.45 30.25
C ILE A 320 3.71 1.93 29.28
N GLY A 321 3.90 1.25 28.15
CA GLY A 321 4.87 1.60 27.11
C GLY A 321 4.60 2.92 26.37
N GLY A 322 3.49 3.62 26.67
CA GLY A 322 3.21 4.97 26.18
C GLY A 322 2.27 5.06 24.99
N ALA A 323 1.71 3.95 24.52
CA ALA A 323 0.62 3.98 23.53
C ALA A 323 -0.60 4.71 24.10
N ALA A 324 -1.31 5.46 23.27
CA ALA A 324 -2.52 6.16 23.71
C ALA A 324 -3.77 5.31 23.66
N LEU A 325 -3.82 4.31 22.77
CA LEU A 325 -4.91 3.33 22.73
C LEU A 325 -4.33 1.93 22.57
N VAL A 326 -4.74 1.03 23.44
CA VAL A 326 -4.49 -0.41 23.30
C VAL A 326 -5.79 -1.08 22.90
N ILE A 327 -5.83 -1.67 21.70
CA ILE A 327 -6.98 -2.47 21.28
C ILE A 327 -6.68 -3.93 21.66
N ALA A 328 -7.44 -4.46 22.61
CA ALA A 328 -7.39 -5.87 22.97
C ALA A 328 -7.73 -6.75 21.76
N GLU A 329 -7.30 -8.01 21.81
CA GLU A 329 -7.43 -8.94 20.68
C GLU A 329 -8.88 -9.14 20.20
N MET A 330 -9.03 -9.89 19.10
CA MET A 330 -10.36 -10.33 18.68
C MET A 330 -10.98 -11.16 19.80
N THR A 331 -11.98 -10.58 20.47
CA THR A 331 -12.69 -11.18 21.59
C THR A 331 -14.02 -11.70 21.07
N ASP A 332 -14.17 -13.01 21.12
CA ASP A 332 -15.28 -13.70 20.48
C ASP A 332 -16.59 -13.50 21.23
N VAL A 333 -17.65 -13.20 20.49
CA VAL A 333 -18.98 -12.89 21.04
C VAL A 333 -19.76 -14.14 21.44
N SER A 334 -19.30 -15.32 21.02
CA SER A 334 -19.87 -16.63 21.33
C SER A 334 -18.76 -17.69 21.35
N ARG A 335 -19.05 -18.84 22.00
CA ARG A 335 -18.09 -19.95 22.12
C ARG A 335 -17.73 -20.58 20.77
N ASP A 336 -18.71 -20.69 19.88
CA ASP A 336 -18.57 -21.20 18.51
C ASP A 336 -18.11 -20.12 17.52
N GLY A 337 -18.09 -18.86 17.95
CA GLY A 337 -17.53 -17.74 17.20
C GLY A 337 -16.00 -17.73 17.16
N ARG A 338 -15.33 -18.49 18.02
CA ARG A 338 -13.86 -18.46 18.15
C ARG A 338 -13.10 -18.88 16.90
N ILE A 339 -11.92 -18.30 16.73
CA ILE A 339 -10.94 -18.81 15.74
C ILE A 339 -10.39 -20.15 16.23
N SER A 340 -9.89 -20.19 17.46
CA SER A 340 -9.24 -21.36 18.08
C SER A 340 -9.71 -21.54 19.53
N PRO A 341 -9.45 -22.70 20.16
CA PRO A 341 -9.81 -22.91 21.57
C PRO A 341 -9.21 -21.87 22.53
N GLY A 342 -8.05 -21.30 22.20
CA GLY A 342 -7.34 -20.32 23.00
C GLY A 342 -7.78 -18.86 22.80
N CYS A 343 -8.80 -18.60 21.98
CA CYS A 343 -9.26 -17.23 21.75
C CYS A 343 -10.03 -16.67 22.94
N ALA A 344 -9.79 -15.40 23.25
CA ALA A 344 -10.51 -14.68 24.29
C ALA A 344 -11.99 -14.52 23.92
N GLY A 345 -12.87 -14.47 24.91
CA GLY A 345 -14.31 -14.40 24.71
C GLY A 345 -14.97 -13.34 25.57
N LEU A 346 -16.23 -13.03 25.23
CA LEU A 346 -17.10 -12.14 26.01
C LEU A 346 -18.56 -12.61 25.92
N TYR A 347 -18.79 -13.86 26.30
CA TYR A 347 -20.08 -14.55 26.25
C TYR A 347 -20.48 -15.20 27.58
N LYS A 348 -19.65 -15.09 28.62
CA LYS A 348 -19.97 -15.54 29.97
C LYS A 348 -19.66 -14.46 31.02
N PRO A 349 -20.38 -14.41 32.16
CA PRO A 349 -20.15 -13.41 33.19
C PRO A 349 -18.70 -13.35 33.70
N GLU A 350 -18.02 -14.50 33.83
CA GLU A 350 -16.63 -14.56 34.27
C GLU A 350 -15.66 -13.85 33.32
N HIS A 351 -15.97 -13.78 32.02
CA HIS A 351 -15.14 -13.06 31.06
C HIS A 351 -15.16 -11.56 31.34
N GLN A 352 -16.32 -11.00 31.65
CA GLN A 352 -16.46 -9.57 31.98
C GLN A 352 -15.63 -9.20 33.21
N ALA A 353 -15.65 -10.03 34.26
CA ALA A 353 -14.82 -9.81 35.44
C ALA A 353 -13.33 -9.86 35.12
N ALA A 354 -12.90 -10.82 34.28
CA ALA A 354 -11.51 -10.94 33.86
C ALA A 354 -11.04 -9.73 33.03
N TRP A 355 -11.87 -9.25 32.10
CA TRP A 355 -11.59 -8.02 31.34
C TRP A 355 -11.55 -6.77 32.22
N ARG A 356 -12.48 -6.64 33.18
CA ARG A 356 -12.49 -5.51 34.12
C ARG A 356 -11.16 -5.36 34.84
N ARG A 357 -10.56 -6.46 35.32
CA ARG A 357 -9.25 -6.44 35.97
C ARG A 357 -8.15 -5.83 35.08
N VAL A 358 -8.15 -6.15 33.78
CA VAL A 358 -7.18 -5.57 32.83
C VAL A 358 -7.46 -4.09 32.58
N VAL A 359 -8.72 -3.71 32.41
CA VAL A 359 -9.14 -2.33 32.20
C VAL A 359 -8.75 -1.45 33.39
N GLU A 360 -9.04 -1.91 34.61
CA GLU A 360 -8.68 -1.24 35.87
C GLU A 360 -7.16 -1.02 35.95
N PHE A 361 -6.36 -2.05 35.70
CA PHE A 361 -4.90 -1.92 35.68
C PHE A 361 -4.41 -0.88 34.68
N VAL A 362 -4.94 -0.90 33.45
CA VAL A 362 -4.54 0.05 32.39
C VAL A 362 -4.88 1.49 32.79
N HIS A 363 -6.07 1.71 33.32
CA HIS A 363 -6.52 3.05 33.72
C HIS A 363 -5.88 3.55 35.02
N GLU A 364 -5.48 2.66 35.94
CA GLU A 364 -4.78 3.02 37.18
C GLU A 364 -3.31 3.40 36.93
N HIS A 365 -2.64 2.70 36.00
CA HIS A 365 -1.19 2.78 35.86
C HIS A 365 -0.69 3.42 34.56
N SER A 366 -1.58 3.93 33.70
CA SER A 366 -1.17 4.59 32.45
C SER A 366 -2.17 5.65 31.98
N ALA A 367 -1.73 6.49 31.04
CA ALA A 367 -2.61 7.42 30.33
C ALA A 367 -3.39 6.76 29.17
N ALA A 368 -3.07 5.50 28.84
CA ALA A 368 -3.66 4.80 27.71
C ALA A 368 -5.16 4.57 27.93
N LYS A 369 -5.91 4.61 26.83
CA LYS A 369 -7.26 4.06 26.76
C LYS A 369 -7.18 2.61 26.31
N ILE A 370 -8.15 1.81 26.70
CA ILE A 370 -8.30 0.43 26.23
C ILE A 370 -9.59 0.30 25.43
N GLY A 371 -9.50 -0.37 24.29
CA GLY A 371 -10.63 -0.76 23.46
C GLY A 371 -10.60 -2.26 23.20
N ILE A 372 -11.67 -2.80 22.62
CA ILE A 372 -11.78 -4.23 22.31
C ILE A 372 -12.28 -4.44 20.89
N GLN A 373 -11.75 -5.44 20.20
CA GLN A 373 -12.27 -5.87 18.91
C GLN A 373 -13.23 -7.04 19.12
N LEU A 374 -14.54 -6.81 19.04
CA LEU A 374 -15.52 -7.90 19.10
C LEU A 374 -15.58 -8.66 17.78
N GLY A 375 -15.57 -10.00 17.86
CA GLY A 375 -15.41 -10.85 16.69
C GLY A 375 -16.27 -12.12 16.67
N HIS A 376 -16.45 -12.64 15.46
CA HIS A 376 -16.94 -13.98 15.18
C HIS A 376 -16.22 -14.50 13.92
N ALA A 377 -15.44 -15.56 14.04
CA ALA A 377 -14.58 -16.12 13.00
C ALA A 377 -15.37 -16.71 11.81
N GLY A 378 -16.62 -17.12 12.06
CA GLY A 378 -17.50 -17.70 11.04
C GLY A 378 -16.84 -18.92 10.40
N ARG A 379 -16.81 -18.97 9.06
CA ARG A 379 -16.19 -20.08 8.32
C ARG A 379 -14.67 -20.27 8.50
N LYS A 380 -14.00 -19.37 9.23
CA LYS A 380 -12.58 -19.49 9.57
C LYS A 380 -12.33 -20.00 11.00
N GLY A 381 -13.40 -20.27 11.76
CA GLY A 381 -13.29 -20.77 13.13
C GLY A 381 -12.89 -22.24 13.24
N SER A 382 -12.80 -22.72 14.47
CA SER A 382 -12.48 -24.12 14.78
C SER A 382 -11.13 -24.57 14.19
N THR A 383 -10.10 -23.72 14.30
CA THR A 383 -8.71 -24.01 13.91
C THR A 383 -7.80 -24.24 15.11
N LYS A 384 -6.65 -24.89 14.87
CA LYS A 384 -5.58 -25.09 15.85
C LYS A 384 -5.01 -23.75 16.34
N LEU A 385 -4.30 -23.80 17.47
CA LEU A 385 -3.48 -22.68 17.92
C LEU A 385 -2.38 -22.39 16.89
N LEU A 386 -1.93 -21.13 16.83
CA LEU A 386 -0.96 -20.65 15.84
C LEU A 386 0.28 -21.57 15.72
N TRP A 387 0.82 -22.00 16.86
CA TRP A 387 2.05 -22.81 16.94
C TRP A 387 1.81 -24.32 16.76
N GLU A 388 0.57 -24.79 16.77
CA GLU A 388 0.20 -26.19 16.51
C GLU A 388 -0.15 -26.44 15.03
N GLY A 389 -0.45 -25.37 14.30
CA GLY A 389 -0.74 -25.39 12.88
C GLY A 389 -1.44 -24.12 12.44
N TYR A 390 -0.68 -23.23 11.80
CA TYR A 390 -1.23 -21.98 11.31
C TYR A 390 -2.39 -22.23 10.34
N ASN A 391 -3.59 -21.75 10.70
CA ASN A 391 -4.78 -21.87 9.86
C ASN A 391 -5.13 -23.33 9.50
N ALA A 392 -4.75 -24.29 10.35
CA ALA A 392 -5.11 -25.68 10.20
C ALA A 392 -6.40 -25.95 10.98
N PRO A 393 -7.38 -26.70 10.43
CA PRO A 393 -8.56 -27.10 11.17
C PRO A 393 -8.19 -27.97 12.38
N LEU A 394 -9.01 -27.93 13.43
CA LEU A 394 -8.92 -28.90 14.52
C LEU A 394 -9.21 -30.31 14.01
N GLU A 395 -8.44 -31.29 14.50
CA GLU A 395 -8.65 -32.71 14.19
C GLU A 395 -9.76 -33.30 15.05
N ASP A 396 -9.76 -32.96 16.34
CA ASP A 396 -10.74 -33.36 17.34
C ASP A 396 -11.25 -32.16 18.14
N GLY A 397 -12.45 -32.27 18.73
CA GLY A 397 -13.00 -31.24 19.61
C GLY A 397 -13.45 -29.95 18.92
N GLY A 398 -13.52 -29.94 17.59
CA GLY A 398 -14.06 -28.82 16.81
C GLY A 398 -15.56 -28.60 16.99
N TRP A 399 -16.05 -27.47 16.51
CA TRP A 399 -17.46 -27.09 16.54
C TRP A 399 -17.97 -26.78 15.13
N ALA A 400 -19.30 -26.81 14.97
CA ALA A 400 -19.94 -26.50 13.70
C ALA A 400 -19.81 -25.01 13.38
N LEU A 401 -19.44 -24.68 12.14
CA LEU A 401 -19.27 -23.29 11.71
C LEU A 401 -20.53 -22.73 11.05
N LEU A 402 -20.71 -21.42 11.23
CA LEU A 402 -21.69 -20.62 10.51
C LEU A 402 -21.04 -19.80 9.40
N GLY A 403 -21.75 -19.64 8.29
CA GLY A 403 -21.33 -18.78 7.19
C GLY A 403 -22.50 -18.29 6.34
N PRO A 404 -22.29 -17.25 5.52
CA PRO A 404 -23.33 -16.74 4.62
C PRO A 404 -23.69 -17.74 3.50
N SER A 405 -22.82 -18.72 3.23
CA SER A 405 -22.98 -19.73 2.19
C SER A 405 -22.18 -20.98 2.57
N PRO A 406 -22.52 -22.17 2.02
CA PRO A 406 -21.83 -23.40 2.34
C PRO A 406 -20.51 -23.52 1.55
N ILE A 407 -19.65 -22.51 1.70
CA ILE A 407 -18.38 -22.40 0.99
C ILE A 407 -17.26 -22.39 2.03
N PRO A 408 -16.45 -23.48 2.10
CA PRO A 408 -15.35 -23.56 3.06
C PRO A 408 -14.32 -22.48 2.79
N TRP A 409 -13.48 -22.18 3.79
CA TRP A 409 -12.42 -21.18 3.60
C TRP A 409 -11.32 -21.68 2.66
N THR A 410 -10.91 -22.95 2.79
CA THR A 410 -10.08 -23.67 1.83
C THR A 410 -10.57 -25.11 1.73
N ALA A 411 -10.09 -25.87 0.74
CA ALA A 411 -10.48 -27.28 0.55
C ALA A 411 -10.22 -28.20 1.77
N ARG A 412 -9.35 -27.79 2.70
CA ARG A 412 -9.05 -28.55 3.92
C ARG A 412 -9.98 -28.23 5.09
N HIS A 413 -10.77 -27.15 5.02
CA HIS A 413 -11.62 -26.71 6.13
C HIS A 413 -13.03 -27.29 6.04
N GLN A 414 -13.69 -27.41 7.19
CA GLN A 414 -15.09 -27.81 7.23
C GLN A 414 -15.98 -26.83 6.45
N THR A 415 -17.03 -27.35 5.83
CA THR A 415 -18.03 -26.53 5.14
C THR A 415 -18.96 -25.92 6.19
N PRO A 416 -19.07 -24.57 6.27
CA PRO A 416 -19.96 -23.94 7.23
C PRO A 416 -21.42 -24.20 6.87
N ARG A 417 -22.29 -24.32 7.88
CA ARG A 417 -23.73 -24.30 7.67
C ARG A 417 -24.16 -22.90 7.22
N PRO A 418 -24.97 -22.78 6.16
CA PRO A 418 -25.57 -21.51 5.78
C PRO A 418 -26.43 -20.97 6.93
N MET A 419 -26.21 -19.70 7.28
CA MET A 419 -27.00 -19.02 8.29
C MET A 419 -28.45 -18.87 7.84
N THR A 420 -29.37 -19.26 8.70
CA THR A 420 -30.78 -18.88 8.62
C THR A 420 -30.97 -17.45 9.12
N ARG A 421 -32.18 -16.90 8.93
CA ARG A 421 -32.53 -15.61 9.54
C ARG A 421 -32.40 -15.62 11.07
N ALA A 422 -32.79 -16.72 11.70
CA ALA A 422 -32.68 -16.89 13.14
C ALA A 422 -31.21 -16.90 13.60
N ASP A 423 -30.30 -17.56 12.85
CA ASP A 423 -28.87 -17.52 13.15
C ASP A 423 -28.30 -16.10 13.05
N MET A 424 -28.71 -15.33 12.04
CA MET A 424 -28.28 -13.93 11.90
C MET A 424 -28.78 -13.06 13.06
N ASP A 425 -30.02 -13.24 13.48
CA ASP A 425 -30.58 -12.51 14.62
C ASP A 425 -29.93 -12.94 15.95
N HIS A 426 -29.52 -14.21 16.09
CA HIS A 426 -28.77 -14.70 17.25
C HIS A 426 -27.36 -14.11 17.32
N VAL A 427 -26.57 -14.19 16.23
CA VAL A 427 -25.22 -13.61 16.18
C VAL A 427 -25.28 -12.10 16.45
N LYS A 428 -26.27 -11.39 15.89
CA LYS A 428 -26.49 -9.98 16.21
C LYS A 428 -26.73 -9.75 17.71
N ALA A 429 -27.55 -10.58 18.35
CA ALA A 429 -27.79 -10.50 19.80
C ALA A 429 -26.51 -10.80 20.60
N ASP A 430 -25.67 -11.73 20.15
CA ASP A 430 -24.37 -12.00 20.77
C ASP A 430 -23.44 -10.79 20.72
N TYR A 431 -23.37 -10.10 19.58
CA TYR A 431 -22.62 -8.84 19.44
C TYR A 431 -23.14 -7.75 20.38
N VAL A 432 -24.46 -7.61 20.50
CA VAL A 432 -25.07 -6.62 21.42
C VAL A 432 -24.70 -6.94 22.87
N ARG A 433 -24.91 -8.19 23.31
CA ARG A 433 -24.54 -8.65 24.65
C ARG A 433 -23.06 -8.40 24.93
N ALA A 434 -22.18 -8.81 24.03
CA ALA A 434 -20.75 -8.62 24.20
C ALA A 434 -20.38 -7.13 24.29
N ALA A 435 -21.00 -6.26 23.48
CA ALA A 435 -20.77 -4.82 23.56
C ALA A 435 -21.22 -4.22 24.91
N GLU A 436 -22.35 -4.67 25.45
CA GLU A 436 -22.83 -4.27 26.78
C GLU A 436 -21.88 -4.74 27.88
N MET A 437 -21.46 -6.01 27.84
CA MET A 437 -20.49 -6.58 28.78
C MET A 437 -19.14 -5.84 28.72
N ALA A 438 -18.69 -5.45 27.51
CA ALA A 438 -17.45 -4.70 27.36
C ALA A 438 -17.56 -3.31 28.01
N ARG A 439 -18.65 -2.59 27.72
CA ARG A 439 -18.94 -1.30 28.36
C ARG A 439 -18.99 -1.40 29.88
N GLU A 440 -19.53 -2.48 30.42
CA GLU A 440 -19.60 -2.71 31.87
C GLU A 440 -18.28 -3.20 32.48
N ALA A 441 -17.32 -3.65 31.67
CA ALA A 441 -15.96 -3.94 32.09
C ALA A 441 -15.11 -2.66 32.21
N GLY A 442 -15.53 -1.56 31.57
CA GLY A 442 -14.91 -0.23 31.59
C GLY A 442 -14.48 0.20 30.20
#